data_AF-A0A9D2IBC8-F1
#
_entry.id   AF-A0A9D2IBC8-F1
#
_cell.length_a   1.000
_cell.length_b   1.000
_cell.length_c   1.000
_cell.angle_alpha   90.00
_cell.angle_beta   90.00
_cell.angle_gamma   90.00
#
_symmetry.space_group_name_H-M   'P 1'
#
loop_
_entity.id
_entity.type
_entity.pdbx_description
1 polymer ?
#
loop_
_entity_poly.entity_id
_entity_poly.type
_entity_poly.pdbx_seq_one_letter_code
_entity_poly.pdbx_strand_id
1 'polypeptide(L)'
;MDNEFRIAEILKERGMTQTDLAEKIGISRVGLSKAINGNTTITTLRKIAAALDVSVPELFAPQPTNTITCPKCGAVLEVKERE
;
A
#
# COMPACT_ATOMS: atom_id res chain seq x y z
N MET A 1 3.24 -12.92 -7.52
CA MET A 1 2.94 -11.51 -7.25
C MET A 1 3.50 -11.22 -5.89
N ASP A 2 4.72 -10.72 -5.88
CA ASP A 2 5.36 -10.20 -4.68
C ASP A 2 4.57 -8.96 -4.25
N ASN A 3 3.83 -9.07 -3.14
CA ASN A 3 3.06 -7.95 -2.60
C ASN A 3 4.05 -6.97 -1.96
N GLU A 4 4.59 -6.06 -2.77
CA GLU A 4 5.52 -5.03 -2.30
C GLU A 4 4.72 -3.88 -1.68
N PHE A 5 4.32 -4.05 -0.41
CA PHE A 5 3.69 -3.00 0.36
C PHE A 5 4.72 -1.95 0.81
N ARG A 6 4.42 -0.67 0.64
CA ARG A 6 5.27 0.45 1.08
C ARG A 6 4.98 0.90 2.52
N ILE A 7 4.37 0.05 3.33
CA ILE A 7 3.98 0.35 4.72
C ILE A 7 5.18 0.81 5.56
N ALA A 8 6.36 0.22 5.36
CA ALA A 8 7.56 0.62 6.10
C ALA A 8 8.03 2.04 5.77
N GLU A 9 7.82 2.52 4.54
CA GLU A 9 8.14 3.90 4.15
C GLU A 9 7.13 4.88 4.76
N ILE A 10 5.84 4.59 4.65
CA ILE A 10 4.76 5.40 5.23
C ILE A 10 4.95 5.56 6.75
N LEU A 11 5.34 4.49 7.43
CA LEU A 11 5.64 4.52 8.86
C LEU A 11 6.81 5.46 9.19
N LYS A 12 7.89 5.43 8.39
CA LYS A 12 9.04 6.34 8.58
C LYS A 12 8.65 7.79 8.34
N GLU A 13 7.90 8.08 7.28
CA GLU A 13 7.42 9.44 6.98
C GLU A 13 6.56 10.01 8.11
N ARG A 14 5.81 9.14 8.79
CA ARG A 14 4.92 9.50 9.90
C ARG A 14 5.55 9.38 11.29
N GLY A 15 6.84 9.01 11.38
CA GLY A 15 7.53 8.82 12.66
C GLY A 15 6.91 7.73 13.54
N MET A 16 6.24 6.73 12.95
CA MET A 16 5.53 5.65 13.65
C MET A 16 6.30 4.34 13.51
N THR A 17 6.30 3.49 14.54
CA THR A 17 6.91 2.15 14.44
C THR A 17 5.90 1.09 14.02
N GLN A 18 6.38 -0.07 13.57
CA GLN A 18 5.50 -1.23 13.33
C GLN A 18 4.79 -1.69 14.61
N THR A 19 5.39 -1.48 15.78
CA THR A 19 4.76 -1.84 17.05
C THR A 19 3.57 -0.94 17.33
N ASP A 20 3.73 0.38 17.16
CA ASP A 20 2.63 1.36 17.30
C ASP A 20 1.47 1.03 16.34
N LEU A 21 1.79 0.70 15.09
CA LEU A 21 0.77 0.32 14.11
C LEU A 21 0.04 -0.96 14.53
N ALA A 22 0.75 -1.97 15.02
CA ALA A 22 0.17 -3.22 15.48
C ALA A 22 -0.79 -3.00 16.66
N GLU A 23 -0.37 -2.17 17.64
CA GLU A 23 -1.20 -1.76 18.77
C GLU A 23 -2.44 -0.98 18.31
N LYS A 24 -2.26 -0.03 17.39
CA LYS A 24 -3.35 0.81 16.86
C LYS A 24 -4.43 0.00 16.12
N ILE A 25 -4.05 -1.08 15.42
CA ILE A 25 -5.00 -1.96 14.73
C ILE A 25 -5.43 -3.18 15.55
N GLY A 26 -4.93 -3.32 16.78
CA GLY A 26 -5.30 -4.37 17.73
C GLY A 26 -4.81 -5.77 17.35
N ILE A 27 -3.61 -5.89 16.75
CA ILE A 27 -2.99 -7.19 16.45
C ILE A 27 -1.58 -7.28 17.05
N SER A 28 -1.04 -8.49 17.14
CA SER A 28 0.34 -8.67 17.59
C SER A 28 1.34 -8.18 16.53
N ARG A 29 2.54 -7.74 16.96
CA ARG A 29 3.65 -7.39 16.06
C ARG A 29 3.99 -8.52 15.08
N VAL A 30 3.92 -9.78 15.54
CA VAL A 30 4.13 -10.96 14.69
C VAL A 30 3.00 -11.10 13.67
N GLY A 31 1.75 -10.86 14.07
CA GLY A 31 0.60 -10.84 13.18
C GLY A 31 0.71 -9.75 12.12
N LEU A 32 1.15 -8.55 12.49
CA LEU A 32 1.43 -7.47 11.55
C LEU A 32 2.54 -7.86 10.58
N SER A 33 3.67 -8.39 11.08
CA SER A 33 4.78 -8.82 10.23
C SER A 33 4.35 -9.87 9.20
N LYS A 34 3.50 -10.82 9.59
CA LYS A 34 2.89 -11.80 8.66
C LYS A 34 1.94 -11.16 7.66
N ALA A 35 1.18 -10.14 8.09
CA ALA A 35 0.24 -9.43 7.21
C ALA A 35 0.95 -8.57 6.16
N ILE A 36 2.08 -7.93 6.50
CA ILE A 36 2.85 -7.08 5.58
C ILE A 36 3.81 -7.88 4.69
N ASN A 37 4.32 -9.03 5.15
CA ASN A 37 5.28 -9.85 4.37
C ASN A 37 4.61 -11.07 3.70
N GLY A 38 3.29 -11.21 3.82
CA GLY A 38 2.57 -12.40 3.39
C GLY A 38 1.22 -12.09 2.77
N ASN A 39 0.34 -13.08 2.78
CA ASN A 39 -1.02 -12.93 2.28
C ASN A 39 -1.93 -12.42 3.40
N THR A 40 -2.62 -11.31 3.16
CA THR A 40 -3.48 -10.65 4.15
C THR A 40 -4.90 -10.47 3.61
N THR A 41 -5.83 -10.16 4.51
CA THR A 41 -7.22 -9.88 4.10
C THR A 41 -7.40 -8.40 3.75
N ILE A 42 -8.33 -8.11 2.85
CA ILE A 42 -8.75 -6.73 2.52
C ILE A 42 -9.19 -5.99 3.80
N THR A 43 -9.83 -6.68 4.74
CA THR A 43 -10.22 -6.11 6.04
C THR A 43 -9.01 -5.62 6.82
N THR A 44 -7.92 -6.39 6.87
CA THR A 44 -6.68 -5.97 7.53
C THR A 44 -6.03 -4.80 6.80
N LEU A 45 -6.00 -4.80 5.46
CA LEU A 45 -5.49 -3.68 4.67
C LEU A 45 -6.25 -2.39 4.94
N ARG A 46 -7.58 -2.44 5.01
CA ARG A 46 -8.42 -1.28 5.36
C ARG A 46 -8.11 -0.75 6.77
N LYS A 47 -7.90 -1.65 7.74
CA LYS A 47 -7.49 -1.25 9.11
C LYS A 47 -6.13 -0.56 9.11
N ILE A 48 -5.16 -1.10 8.37
CA ILE A 48 -3.83 -0.49 8.25
C ILE A 48 -3.93 0.88 7.58
N ALA A 49 -4.65 0.98 6.46
CA ALA A 49 -4.89 2.24 5.75
C ALA A 49 -5.54 3.29 6.65
N ALA A 50 -6.58 2.91 7.40
CA ALA A 50 -7.25 3.80 8.35
C ALA A 50 -6.33 4.21 9.53
N ALA A 51 -5.54 3.29 10.06
CA ALA A 51 -4.59 3.60 11.13
C ALA A 51 -3.45 4.52 10.66
N LEU A 52 -3.07 4.40 9.39
CA LEU A 52 -2.10 5.25 8.72
C LEU A 52 -2.73 6.48 8.07
N ASP A 53 -4.05 6.70 8.15
CA ASP A 53 -4.74 7.82 7.49
C ASP A 53 -4.31 8.01 6.01
N VAL A 54 -4.37 6.92 5.25
CA VAL A 54 -4.11 6.85 3.81
C VAL A 54 -5.18 6.00 3.12
N SER A 55 -5.25 6.06 1.80
CA SER A 55 -6.07 5.14 1.02
C SER A 55 -5.42 3.76 0.88
N VAL A 56 -6.22 2.71 0.64
CA VAL A 56 -5.69 1.34 0.44
C VAL A 56 -4.68 1.25 -0.72
N PRO A 57 -4.90 1.92 -1.89
CA PRO A 57 -3.90 1.92 -2.97
C PRO A 57 -2.55 2.53 -2.58
N GLU A 58 -2.52 3.50 -1.68
CA GLU A 58 -1.27 4.11 -1.21
C GLU A 58 -0.40 3.17 -0.37
N LEU A 59 -0.96 2.06 0.14
CA LEU A 59 -0.17 1.03 0.81
C LEU A 59 0.74 0.26 -0.15
N PHE A 60 0.55 0.42 -1.46
CA PHE A 60 1.29 -0.27 -2.51
C PHE A 60 2.33 0.66 -3.15
N ALA A 61 3.21 0.08 -3.97
CA ALA A 61 4.12 0.85 -4.80
C ALA A 61 3.37 1.87 -5.69
N PRO A 62 3.91 3.10 -5.85
CA PRO A 62 3.30 4.09 -6.71
C PRO A 62 3.34 3.56 -8.14
N GLN A 63 2.15 3.39 -8.73
CA GLN A 63 2.03 3.09 -10.15
C GLN A 63 2.55 4.30 -10.93
N PRO A 64 3.22 4.12 -12.07
CA PRO A 64 3.61 5.24 -12.92
C PRO A 64 2.38 6.07 -13.30
N THR A 65 2.31 7.30 -12.79
CA THR A 65 1.14 8.20 -12.86
C THR A 65 0.76 8.61 -14.28
N ASN A 66 1.71 8.50 -15.20
CA ASN A 66 1.54 8.89 -16.60
C ASN A 66 1.09 7.72 -17.48
N THR A 67 0.57 6.64 -16.89
CA THR A 67 0.15 5.47 -17.67
C THR A 67 -1.36 5.28 -17.63
N ILE A 68 -1.96 5.08 -18.81
CA ILE A 68 -3.36 4.68 -18.96
C ILE A 68 -3.41 3.32 -19.64
N THR A 69 -4.26 2.43 -19.14
CA THR A 69 -4.50 1.13 -19.76
C THR A 69 -5.61 1.27 -20.80
N CYS A 70 -5.30 0.91 -22.05
CA CYS A 70 -6.28 0.94 -23.13
C CYS A 70 -7.43 -0.04 -22.86
N PRO A 71 -8.69 0.40 -22.74
CA PRO A 71 -9.83 -0.48 -22.41
C PRO A 71 -10.17 -1.47 -23.54
N LYS A 72 -9.61 -1.29 -24.74
CA LYS A 72 -9.86 -2.16 -25.90
C LYS A 72 -8.85 -3.31 -26.03
N CYS A 73 -7.58 -3.06 -25.76
CA CYS A 73 -6.51 -4.04 -26.00
C CYS A 73 -5.59 -4.31 -24.80
N GLY A 74 -5.76 -3.58 -23.69
CA GLY A 74 -4.93 -3.73 -22.49
C GLY A 74 -3.52 -3.13 -22.60
N ALA A 75 -3.19 -2.44 -23.70
CA ALA A 75 -1.90 -1.78 -23.85
C ALA A 75 -1.75 -0.65 -22.82
N VAL A 76 -0.59 -0.60 -22.16
CA VAL A 76 -0.19 0.48 -21.27
C VAL A 76 0.35 1.62 -22.13
N LEU A 77 -0.31 2.78 -22.10
CA LEU A 77 0.04 3.97 -22.88
C LEU A 77 0.62 5.03 -21.95
N GLU A 78 1.75 5.62 -22.32
CA GLU A 78 2.37 6.72 -21.59
C GLU A 78 1.86 8.08 -22.10
N VAL A 79 1.32 8.90 -21.20
CA VAL A 79 0.82 10.24 -21.47
C VAL A 79 1.96 11.23 -21.34
N LYS A 80 2.23 12.00 -22.39
CA LYS A 80 3.19 13.10 -22.41
C LYS A 80 2.46 14.41 -22.70
N GLU A 81 2.91 15.50 -22.08
CA GLU A 81 2.45 16.84 -22.44
C GLU A 81 2.78 17.09 -23.91
N ARG A 82 1.82 17.65 -24.64
CA ARG A 82 2.03 18.03 -26.04
C ARG A 82 2.70 19.40 -26.03
N GLU A 83 3.98 19.46 -26.39
CA GLU A 83 4.67 20.71 -26.72
C GLU A 83 3.99 21.46 -27.87
#